data_AF-A0A2V8LMZ3-F1
#
_entry.id   AF-A0A2V8LMZ3-F1
#
_cell.length_a   1.000
_cell.length_b   1.000
_cell.length_c   1.000
_cell.angle_alpha   90.00
_cell.angle_beta   90.00
_cell.angle_gamma   90.00
#
_symmetry.space_group_name_H-M   'P 1'
#
loop_
_entity.id
_entity.type
_entity.pdbx_description
1 polymer ?
#
loop_
_entity_poly.entity_id
_entity_poly.type
_entity_poly.pdbx_seq_one_letter_code
_entity_poly.pdbx_strand_id
1 'polypeptide(L)'
;MATPADGLTAEVVVVNNFDELEALGRNRVAGKIVLFNAKFDQRLADNGFEGQAYGQAVIYRGIGASAAARLGAVAALNRSAGGADYRLPHTGALRYANDAPKIPAAAVASEDADLIAHLASEGKVRMRLVLTPQTLPDAVSYNVIADLKGSEHPEQVVIVSGHLDSWDLGRGAIDDGAGVVIAMQTAQLFKQLRLRPKRTIRVIAWMNEENGLAGGRAYANDHKNDMANHFAAIESDLGAGHPLGFEAEGKPEILTLLQPLSVILQSQGAGVTRLVEETGSDVAPLGAAGVPTFAPIQDART
;
A
#
# COMPACT_ATOMS: atom_id res chain seq x y z
N MET A 1 19.42 -0.28 -1.30
CA MET A 1 20.90 -0.25 -1.43
C MET A 1 21.42 -1.66 -1.63
N ALA A 2 22.42 -1.86 -2.49
CA ALA A 2 23.09 -3.15 -2.64
C ALA A 2 24.12 -3.41 -1.54
N THR A 3 24.39 -4.68 -1.25
CA THR A 3 25.55 -5.08 -0.44
C THR A 3 26.85 -4.90 -1.25
N PRO A 4 28.04 -4.94 -0.61
CA PRO A 4 29.30 -5.11 -1.34
C PRO A 4 29.27 -6.33 -2.26
N ALA A 5 30.10 -6.36 -3.31
CA ALA A 5 30.10 -7.42 -4.33
C ALA A 5 30.32 -8.83 -3.74
N ASP A 6 31.17 -8.96 -2.72
CA ASP A 6 31.42 -10.24 -2.03
C ASP A 6 30.32 -10.62 -1.01
N GLY A 7 29.32 -9.75 -0.85
CA GLY A 7 28.30 -9.81 0.20
C GLY A 7 28.73 -9.11 1.49
N LEU A 8 27.79 -9.01 2.42
CA LEU A 8 27.96 -8.47 3.76
C LEU A 8 27.85 -9.60 4.77
N THR A 9 28.87 -9.83 5.60
CA THR A 9 28.78 -10.84 6.69
C THR A 9 28.93 -10.19 8.05
N ALA A 10 27.91 -10.27 8.90
CA ALA A 10 27.93 -9.68 10.24
C ALA A 10 27.11 -10.52 11.25
N GLU A 11 27.28 -10.22 12.54
CA GLU A 11 26.40 -10.75 13.59
C GLU A 11 24.98 -10.17 13.42
N VAL A 12 23.96 -10.95 13.75
CA VAL A 12 22.55 -10.52 13.75
C VAL A 12 22.12 -10.13 15.17
N VAL A 13 21.39 -9.03 15.28
CA VAL A 13 20.67 -8.60 16.48
C VAL A 13 19.19 -8.57 16.17
N VAL A 14 18.39 -9.19 17.02
CA VAL A 14 16.94 -9.28 16.84
C VAL A 14 16.27 -8.34 17.83
N VAL A 15 15.30 -7.56 17.34
CA VAL A 15 14.45 -6.64 18.11
C VAL A 15 13.01 -6.79 17.63
N ASN A 16 12.04 -6.62 18.51
CA ASN A 16 10.62 -6.73 18.18
C ASN A 16 9.98 -5.39 17.83
N ASN A 17 10.63 -4.28 18.20
CA ASN A 17 10.13 -2.92 17.96
C ASN A 17 11.27 -1.88 18.02
N PHE A 18 10.94 -0.61 17.81
CA PHE A 18 11.91 0.48 17.87
C PHE A 18 12.43 0.77 19.28
N ASP A 19 11.60 0.61 20.32
CA ASP A 19 12.01 0.83 21.71
C ASP A 19 13.12 -0.16 22.12
N GLU A 20 13.00 -1.43 21.73
CA GLU A 20 14.04 -2.44 21.93
C GLU A 20 15.33 -2.09 21.17
N LEU A 21 15.22 -1.58 19.94
CA LEU A 21 16.38 -1.11 19.17
C LEU A 21 17.10 0.03 19.89
N GLU A 22 16.35 1.03 20.37
CA GLU A 22 16.89 2.18 21.09
C GLU A 22 17.53 1.75 22.42
N ALA A 23 16.87 0.86 23.17
CA ALA A 23 17.36 0.34 24.44
C ALA A 23 18.69 -0.43 24.30
N LEU A 24 18.92 -1.12 23.17
CA LEU A 24 20.20 -1.77 22.89
C LEU A 24 21.35 -0.75 22.71
N GLY A 25 21.04 0.39 22.11
CA GLY A 25 21.99 1.47 21.84
C GLY A 25 23.10 1.11 20.87
N ARG A 26 23.91 2.13 20.51
CA ARG A 26 24.98 2.01 19.51
C ARG A 26 25.98 0.88 19.83
N ASN A 27 26.36 0.71 21.09
CA ASN A 27 27.37 -0.28 21.50
C ASN A 27 26.97 -1.73 21.15
N ARG A 28 25.67 -2.03 21.09
CA ARG A 28 25.16 -3.36 20.78
C ARG A 28 24.76 -3.54 19.32
N VAL A 29 24.52 -2.44 18.60
CA VAL A 29 24.00 -2.44 17.22
C VAL A 29 25.09 -2.16 16.17
N ALA A 30 26.10 -1.36 16.50
CA ALA A 30 27.11 -0.93 15.54
C ALA A 30 27.83 -2.14 14.90
N GLY A 31 27.92 -2.14 13.56
CA GLY A 31 28.57 -3.22 12.80
C GLY A 31 27.73 -4.48 12.62
N LYS A 32 26.46 -4.50 13.05
CA LYS A 32 25.58 -5.68 13.00
C LYS A 32 24.43 -5.54 12.01
N ILE A 33 23.83 -6.68 11.66
CA ILE A 33 22.56 -6.73 10.93
C ILE A 33 21.44 -6.69 11.97
N VAL A 34 20.52 -5.75 11.84
CA VAL A 34 19.34 -5.68 12.72
C VAL A 34 18.18 -6.41 12.05
N LEU A 35 17.58 -7.39 12.71
CA LEU A 35 16.29 -7.98 12.33
C LEU A 35 15.17 -7.41 13.21
N PHE A 36 14.24 -6.69 12.60
CA PHE A 36 12.96 -6.33 13.21
C PHE A 36 12.00 -7.51 13.09
N ASN A 37 11.86 -8.30 14.16
CA ASN A 37 10.94 -9.44 14.23
C ASN A 37 9.55 -9.06 14.78
N ALA A 38 9.04 -7.89 14.39
CA ALA A 38 7.71 -7.47 14.76
C ALA A 38 6.66 -8.40 14.15
N LYS A 39 5.86 -9.04 15.00
CA LYS A 39 4.82 -9.98 14.56
C LYS A 39 3.65 -9.21 13.94
N PHE A 40 3.17 -9.68 12.80
CA PHE A 40 1.89 -9.25 12.24
C PHE A 40 0.75 -9.67 13.18
N ASP A 41 -0.14 -8.74 13.52
CA ASP A 41 -1.29 -9.04 14.38
C ASP A 41 -2.39 -9.74 13.58
N GLN A 42 -2.21 -11.05 13.39
CA GLN A 42 -3.16 -11.90 12.66
C GLN A 42 -4.56 -11.84 13.29
N ARG A 43 -4.63 -11.81 14.63
CA ARG A 43 -5.92 -11.74 15.33
C ARG A 43 -6.65 -10.43 15.00
N LEU A 44 -5.95 -9.31 14.89
CA LEU A 44 -6.55 -8.05 14.49
C LEU A 44 -7.04 -8.10 13.03
N ALA A 45 -6.24 -8.67 12.13
CA ALA A 45 -6.62 -8.88 10.73
C ALA A 45 -7.88 -9.76 10.59
N ASP A 46 -7.92 -10.91 11.28
CA ASP A 46 -9.06 -11.86 11.27
C ASP A 46 -10.36 -11.23 11.79
N ASN A 47 -10.26 -10.17 12.60
CA ASN A 47 -11.41 -9.41 13.11
C ASN A 47 -11.83 -8.25 12.19
N GLY A 48 -11.29 -8.18 10.97
CA GLY A 48 -11.66 -7.18 9.96
C GLY A 48 -10.89 -5.85 10.07
N PHE A 49 -9.75 -5.84 10.76
CA PHE A 49 -8.90 -4.65 10.94
C PHE A 49 -7.51 -4.86 10.29
N GLU A 50 -7.46 -5.53 9.15
CA GLU A 50 -6.23 -5.83 8.40
C GLU A 50 -5.37 -4.58 8.15
N GLY A 51 -5.94 -3.48 7.66
CA GLY A 51 -5.18 -2.25 7.40
C GLY A 51 -4.45 -1.73 8.64
N GLN A 52 -5.04 -1.90 9.83
CA GLN A 52 -4.38 -1.54 11.10
C GLN A 52 -3.26 -2.54 11.44
N ALA A 53 -3.49 -3.84 11.28
CA ALA A 53 -2.47 -4.87 11.50
C ALA A 53 -1.27 -4.71 10.56
N TYR A 54 -1.54 -4.41 9.28
CA TYR A 54 -0.51 -4.09 8.28
C TYR A 54 0.24 -2.81 8.65
N GLY A 55 -0.48 -1.75 9.04
CA GLY A 55 0.10 -0.49 9.51
C GLY A 55 1.09 -0.67 10.65
N GLN A 56 0.82 -1.58 11.59
CA GLN A 56 1.73 -1.90 12.71
C GLN A 56 3.02 -2.61 12.26
N ALA A 57 2.97 -3.41 11.19
CA ALA A 57 4.11 -4.18 10.71
C ALA A 57 4.93 -3.45 9.63
N VAL A 58 4.25 -2.70 8.75
CA VAL A 58 4.87 -2.07 7.57
C VAL A 58 5.88 -0.97 7.94
N ILE A 59 5.75 -0.35 9.11
CA ILE A 59 6.68 0.68 9.59
C ILE A 59 8.14 0.18 9.63
N TYR A 60 8.37 -1.10 9.94
CA TYR A 60 9.73 -1.66 9.99
C TYR A 60 10.34 -1.79 8.60
N ARG A 61 9.53 -2.10 7.59
CA ARG A 61 9.94 -2.05 6.18
C ARG A 61 10.22 -0.60 5.75
N GLY A 62 9.28 0.30 6.04
CA GLY A 62 9.30 1.68 5.55
C GLY A 62 10.47 2.51 6.09
N ILE A 63 10.72 2.45 7.41
CA ILE A 63 11.70 3.32 8.08
C ILE A 63 12.75 2.59 8.92
N GLY A 64 12.65 1.26 9.07
CA GLY A 64 13.54 0.48 9.94
C GLY A 64 15.03 0.55 9.56
N ALA A 65 15.34 0.62 8.27
CA ALA A 65 16.73 0.75 7.82
C ALA A 65 17.38 2.04 8.34
N SER A 66 16.65 3.17 8.30
CA SER A 66 17.15 4.45 8.80
C SER A 66 17.29 4.42 10.33
N ALA A 67 16.32 3.83 11.04
CA ALA A 67 16.39 3.69 12.49
C ALA A 67 17.62 2.88 12.94
N ALA A 68 17.85 1.72 12.32
CA ALA A 68 19.02 0.87 12.61
C ALA A 68 20.34 1.57 12.22
N ALA A 69 20.36 2.28 11.09
CA ALA A 69 21.54 3.01 10.61
C ALA A 69 22.00 4.12 11.58
N ARG A 70 21.08 4.81 12.26
CA ARG A 70 21.43 5.83 13.29
C ARG A 70 22.25 5.22 14.43
N LEU A 71 22.04 3.95 14.74
CA LEU A 71 22.81 3.20 15.75
C LEU A 71 24.03 2.46 15.17
N GLY A 72 24.34 2.65 13.88
CA GLY A 72 25.53 2.11 13.22
C GLY A 72 25.37 0.68 12.69
N ALA A 73 24.14 0.17 12.54
CA ALA A 73 23.90 -1.10 11.86
C ALA A 73 24.45 -1.06 10.42
N VAL A 74 24.84 -2.23 9.89
CA VAL A 74 25.39 -2.37 8.53
C VAL A 74 24.37 -2.89 7.53
N ALA A 75 23.25 -3.45 7.99
CA ALA A 75 22.04 -3.72 7.21
C ALA A 75 20.85 -3.89 8.15
N ALA A 76 19.64 -3.81 7.59
CA ALA A 76 18.39 -4.06 8.30
C ALA A 76 17.58 -5.15 7.59
N LEU A 77 16.93 -6.00 8.38
CA LEU A 77 15.97 -6.97 7.94
C LEU A 77 14.66 -6.70 8.65
N ASN A 78 13.54 -6.92 7.99
CA ASN A 78 12.23 -6.94 8.63
C ASN A 78 11.56 -8.29 8.44
N ARG A 79 10.83 -8.75 9.46
CA ARG A 79 9.79 -9.76 9.25
C ARG A 79 8.82 -9.21 8.20
N SER A 80 8.37 -10.09 7.31
CA SER A 80 7.37 -9.75 6.31
C SER A 80 6.09 -9.20 6.96
N ALA A 81 5.55 -8.13 6.36
CA ALA A 81 4.32 -7.49 6.83
C ALA A 81 3.11 -8.25 6.28
N GLY A 82 2.71 -9.29 7.00
CA GLY A 82 1.58 -10.16 6.66
C GLY A 82 1.58 -11.43 7.50
N GLY A 83 0.59 -12.29 7.26
CA GLY A 83 0.45 -13.57 7.93
C GLY A 83 1.67 -14.49 7.75
N ALA A 84 1.68 -15.61 8.48
CA ALA A 84 2.76 -16.59 8.47
C ALA A 84 2.33 -17.93 7.82
N ASP A 85 1.31 -17.89 6.96
CA ASP A 85 0.76 -19.10 6.33
C ASP A 85 1.68 -19.68 5.26
N TYR A 86 2.56 -18.84 4.71
CA TYR A 86 3.51 -19.22 3.68
C TYR A 86 4.89 -18.61 3.93
N ARG A 87 5.91 -19.36 3.53
CA ARG A 87 7.31 -18.94 3.61
C ARG A 87 7.69 -17.99 2.48
N LEU A 88 7.13 -16.79 2.51
CA LEU A 88 7.29 -15.76 1.48
C LEU A 88 7.87 -14.46 2.08
N PRO A 89 8.97 -13.91 1.53
CA PRO A 89 9.40 -12.56 1.86
C PRO A 89 8.53 -11.53 1.15
N HIS A 90 8.00 -10.55 1.87
CA HIS A 90 7.18 -9.47 1.30
C HIS A 90 8.04 -8.25 0.98
N THR A 91 8.15 -7.91 -0.30
CA THR A 91 8.81 -6.67 -0.74
C THR A 91 7.92 -5.45 -0.41
N GLY A 92 8.37 -4.27 -0.81
CA GLY A 92 7.64 -3.03 -0.62
C GLY A 92 8.53 -1.80 -0.54
N ALA A 93 7.90 -0.63 -0.60
CA ALA A 93 8.62 0.63 -0.54
C ALA A 93 9.33 0.83 0.81
N LEU A 94 10.51 1.43 0.71
CA LEU A 94 11.41 1.83 1.79
C LEU A 94 11.75 3.31 1.58
N ARG A 95 11.75 4.11 2.65
CA ARG A 95 12.16 5.51 2.60
C ARG A 95 13.37 5.74 3.48
N TYR A 96 14.50 6.07 2.87
CA TYR A 96 15.68 6.51 3.61
C TYR A 96 15.50 7.93 4.11
N ALA A 97 15.78 8.16 5.39
CA ALA A 97 15.83 9.49 5.96
C ALA A 97 17.15 10.19 5.59
N ASN A 98 17.13 11.52 5.49
CA ASN A 98 18.31 12.32 5.12
C ASN A 98 19.34 12.44 6.26
N ASP A 99 18.94 12.08 7.49
CA ASP A 99 19.76 12.18 8.70
C ASP A 99 20.49 10.87 9.06
N ALA A 100 20.41 9.84 8.20
CA ALA A 100 21.02 8.53 8.43
C ALA A 100 21.71 7.99 7.17
N PRO A 101 22.80 7.21 7.29
CA PRO A 101 23.41 6.56 6.14
C PRO A 101 22.47 5.50 5.55
N LYS A 102 22.47 5.38 4.22
CA LYS A 102 21.67 4.34 3.54
C LYS A 102 22.36 2.98 3.68
N ILE A 103 21.72 2.05 4.36
CA ILE A 103 22.20 0.67 4.53
C ILE A 103 21.35 -0.32 3.73
N PRO A 104 21.91 -1.47 3.26
CA PRO A 104 21.12 -2.53 2.63
C PRO A 104 19.95 -2.97 3.51
N ALA A 105 18.81 -3.24 2.89
CA ALA A 105 17.59 -3.63 3.57
C ALA A 105 16.84 -4.71 2.77
N ALA A 106 16.24 -5.67 3.47
CA ALA A 106 15.42 -6.72 2.87
C ALA A 106 14.38 -7.26 3.85
N ALA A 107 13.30 -7.82 3.33
CA ALA A 107 12.38 -8.61 4.14
C ALA A 107 12.83 -10.08 4.18
N VAL A 108 12.50 -10.76 5.27
CA VAL A 108 12.59 -12.22 5.40
C VAL A 108 11.21 -12.80 5.62
N ALA A 109 10.99 -14.05 5.21
CA ALA A 109 9.75 -14.76 5.51
C ALA A 109 9.53 -14.85 7.03
N SER A 110 8.27 -14.96 7.45
CA SER A 110 7.88 -15.02 8.85
C SER A 110 8.59 -16.14 9.62
N GLU A 111 8.71 -17.32 9.01
CA GLU A 111 9.34 -18.52 9.56
C GLU A 111 10.85 -18.37 9.64
N ASP A 112 11.47 -17.68 8.68
CA ASP A 112 12.91 -17.41 8.70
C ASP A 112 13.26 -16.40 9.80
N ALA A 113 12.41 -15.39 10.02
CA ALA A 113 12.56 -14.47 11.14
C ALA A 113 12.48 -15.20 12.49
N ASP A 114 11.58 -16.18 12.61
CA ASP A 114 11.41 -17.00 13.82
C ASP A 114 12.60 -17.93 14.05
N LEU A 115 13.12 -18.56 13.00
CA LEU A 115 14.34 -19.35 13.08
C LEU A 115 15.54 -18.50 13.51
N ILE A 116 15.73 -17.32 12.91
CA ILE A 116 16.83 -16.42 13.26
C ILE A 116 16.69 -15.96 14.73
N ALA A 117 15.49 -15.59 15.17
CA ALA A 117 15.23 -15.20 16.54
C ALA A 117 15.51 -16.33 17.54
N HIS A 118 15.08 -17.55 17.23
CA HIS A 118 15.35 -18.73 18.03
C HIS A 118 16.87 -18.99 18.15
N LEU A 119 17.59 -19.04 17.04
CA LEU A 119 19.04 -19.25 17.05
C LEU A 119 19.79 -18.12 17.78
N ALA A 120 19.32 -16.87 17.67
CA ALA A 120 19.90 -15.73 18.38
C ALA A 120 19.67 -15.81 19.90
N SER A 121 18.62 -16.50 20.35
CA SER A 121 18.38 -16.77 21.77
C SER A 121 19.32 -17.85 22.33
N GLU A 122 19.83 -18.74 21.49
CA GLU A 122 20.76 -19.82 21.86
C GLU A 122 22.24 -19.39 21.75
N GLY A 123 22.53 -18.34 20.98
CA GLY A 123 23.88 -17.84 20.84
C GLY A 123 24.06 -16.82 19.72
N LYS A 124 25.31 -16.56 19.36
CA LYS A 124 25.64 -15.60 18.30
C LYS A 124 25.29 -16.16 16.93
N VAL A 125 24.39 -15.48 16.23
CA VAL A 125 24.09 -15.76 14.82
C VAL A 125 24.93 -14.85 13.93
N ARG A 126 25.60 -15.42 12.92
CA ARG A 126 26.22 -14.66 11.82
C ARG A 126 25.49 -14.96 10.52
N MET A 127 25.21 -13.92 9.76
CA MET A 127 24.54 -14.00 8.46
C MET A 127 25.44 -13.41 7.39
N ARG A 128 25.51 -14.08 6.23
CA ARG A 128 25.99 -13.50 4.98
C ARG A 128 24.79 -13.05 4.15
N LEU A 129 24.66 -11.74 3.94
CA LEU A 129 23.62 -11.10 3.15
C LEU A 129 24.19 -10.69 1.79
N VAL A 130 23.45 -11.00 0.72
CA VAL A 130 23.78 -10.58 -0.65
C VAL A 130 22.54 -9.95 -1.25
N LEU A 131 22.61 -8.66 -1.55
CA LEU A 131 21.56 -7.89 -2.22
C LEU A 131 22.15 -7.17 -3.42
N THR A 132 21.58 -7.38 -4.59
CA THR A 132 22.02 -6.77 -5.86
C THR A 132 20.98 -5.81 -6.50
N PRO A 133 20.17 -5.03 -5.73
CA PRO A 133 19.26 -4.07 -6.32
C PRO A 133 20.03 -2.93 -6.98
N GLN A 134 19.43 -2.36 -8.03
CA GLN A 134 19.95 -1.19 -8.72
C GLN A 134 18.88 -0.11 -8.78
N THR A 135 19.24 1.12 -8.45
CA THR A 135 18.42 2.29 -8.75
C THR A 135 18.86 2.83 -10.09
N LEU A 136 18.00 2.68 -11.10
CA LEU A 136 18.21 3.24 -12.43
C LEU A 136 17.63 4.67 -12.48
N PRO A 137 18.02 5.48 -13.48
CA PRO A 137 17.35 6.75 -13.74
C PRO A 137 15.85 6.57 -13.96
N ASP A 138 15.09 7.61 -13.65
CA ASP A 138 13.66 7.64 -13.92
C ASP A 138 13.38 7.38 -15.41
N ALA A 139 12.33 6.61 -15.66
CA ALA A 139 11.86 6.27 -17.00
C ALA A 139 10.44 6.81 -17.21
N VAL A 140 10.11 7.11 -18.46
CA VAL A 140 8.75 7.53 -18.83
C VAL A 140 7.82 6.33 -18.70
N SER A 141 6.68 6.55 -18.04
CA SER A 141 5.55 5.62 -17.97
C SER A 141 4.23 6.39 -18.09
N TYR A 142 3.10 5.68 -18.07
CA TYR A 142 1.80 6.25 -18.42
C TYR A 142 0.67 5.72 -17.55
N ASN A 143 -0.16 6.63 -17.03
CA ASN A 143 -1.52 6.29 -16.62
C ASN A 143 -2.33 5.87 -17.86
N VAL A 144 -3.18 4.86 -17.74
CA VAL A 144 -4.11 4.47 -18.80
C VAL A 144 -5.50 5.00 -18.46
N ILE A 145 -6.06 5.84 -19.32
CA ILE A 145 -7.31 6.56 -19.06
C ILE A 145 -8.33 6.27 -20.15
N ALA A 146 -9.56 5.92 -19.76
CA ALA A 146 -10.67 5.72 -20.67
C ALA A 146 -11.95 6.40 -20.16
N ASP A 147 -12.63 7.14 -21.04
CA ASP A 147 -13.87 7.85 -20.69
C ASP A 147 -15.11 7.16 -21.30
N LEU A 148 -16.10 6.87 -20.46
CA LEU A 148 -17.49 6.68 -20.89
C LEU A 148 -18.22 8.03 -20.77
N LYS A 149 -18.36 8.73 -21.90
CA LYS A 149 -18.90 10.10 -21.92
C LYS A 149 -20.33 10.22 -21.40
N GLY A 150 -20.53 11.24 -20.56
CA GLY A 150 -21.83 11.58 -20.00
C GLY A 150 -22.84 12.13 -21.02
N SER A 151 -24.10 12.26 -20.59
CA SER A 151 -25.18 12.85 -21.39
C SER A 151 -25.49 14.32 -21.08
N GLU A 152 -25.50 14.71 -19.82
CA GLU A 152 -25.97 16.02 -19.36
C GLU A 152 -24.81 16.94 -18.98
N HIS A 153 -23.78 16.39 -18.34
CA HIS A 153 -22.59 17.09 -17.86
C HIS A 153 -21.33 16.33 -18.31
N PRO A 154 -21.05 16.25 -19.63
CA PRO A 154 -19.92 15.47 -20.15
C PRO A 154 -18.55 16.00 -19.72
N GLU A 155 -18.47 17.27 -19.29
CA GLU A 155 -17.30 17.91 -18.71
C GLU A 155 -17.00 17.45 -17.28
N GLN A 156 -18.02 17.05 -16.53
CA GLN A 156 -17.86 16.58 -15.15
C GLN A 156 -17.49 15.10 -15.12
N VAL A 157 -16.51 14.71 -14.30
CA VAL A 157 -16.00 13.34 -14.22
C VAL A 157 -16.26 12.70 -12.85
N VAL A 158 -16.63 11.43 -12.88
CA VAL A 158 -16.55 10.51 -11.74
C VAL A 158 -15.47 9.49 -12.07
N ILE A 159 -14.39 9.49 -11.30
CA ILE A 159 -13.27 8.55 -11.49
C ILE A 159 -13.62 7.23 -10.80
N VAL A 160 -13.31 6.12 -11.48
CA VAL A 160 -13.29 4.77 -10.90
C VAL A 160 -11.96 4.14 -11.30
N SER A 161 -11.16 3.69 -10.35
CA SER A 161 -9.76 3.35 -10.60
C SER A 161 -9.21 2.21 -9.76
N GLY A 162 -8.06 1.75 -10.20
CA GLY A 162 -7.04 0.97 -9.50
C GLY A 162 -5.67 1.29 -10.10
N HIS A 163 -4.59 0.64 -9.67
CA HIS A 163 -3.26 0.86 -10.26
C HIS A 163 -2.78 -0.31 -11.14
N LEU A 164 -2.04 0.04 -12.20
CA LEU A 164 -1.61 -0.88 -13.26
C LEU A 164 -0.25 -1.51 -12.98
N ASP A 165 0.62 -0.82 -12.24
CA ASP A 165 1.88 -1.41 -11.79
C ASP A 165 1.65 -2.38 -10.62
N SER A 166 2.68 -3.13 -10.28
CA SER A 166 2.71 -4.02 -9.12
C SER A 166 4.15 -4.25 -8.70
N TRP A 167 4.34 -4.84 -7.52
CA TRP A 167 5.63 -5.49 -7.21
C TRP A 167 5.97 -6.62 -8.20
N ASP A 168 7.27 -6.88 -8.32
CA ASP A 168 7.91 -7.65 -9.40
C ASP A 168 7.98 -9.16 -9.18
N LEU A 169 7.82 -9.63 -7.93
CA LEU A 169 7.91 -11.05 -7.58
C LEU A 169 6.62 -11.84 -7.84
N GLY A 170 5.48 -11.14 -7.91
CA GLY A 170 4.16 -11.71 -8.11
C GLY A 170 3.64 -11.50 -9.54
N ARG A 171 2.30 -11.47 -9.67
CA ARG A 171 1.61 -11.10 -10.91
C ARG A 171 0.65 -9.92 -10.74
N GLY A 172 0.74 -9.22 -9.60
CA GLY A 172 -0.13 -8.08 -9.28
C GLY A 172 -1.62 -8.38 -9.35
N ALA A 173 -2.05 -9.60 -8.99
CA ALA A 173 -3.44 -10.01 -9.24
C ALA A 173 -4.44 -9.31 -8.33
N ILE A 174 -4.09 -9.13 -7.05
CA ILE A 174 -4.90 -8.48 -6.02
C ILE A 174 -4.34 -7.09 -5.64
N ASP A 175 -3.22 -6.71 -6.23
CA ASP A 175 -2.46 -5.50 -5.94
C ASP A 175 -1.75 -5.09 -7.26
N ASP A 176 -2.45 -4.44 -8.20
CA ASP A 176 -3.89 -4.08 -8.16
C ASP A 176 -4.64 -4.41 -9.46
N GLY A 177 -4.35 -5.57 -10.04
CA GLY A 177 -5.10 -6.10 -11.18
C GLY A 177 -6.60 -6.24 -10.90
N ALA A 178 -6.99 -6.50 -9.65
CA ALA A 178 -8.37 -6.57 -9.20
C ALA A 178 -9.08 -5.21 -9.30
N GLY A 179 -8.49 -4.14 -8.77
CA GLY A 179 -9.02 -2.78 -8.86
C GLY A 179 -9.18 -2.30 -10.28
N VAL A 180 -8.17 -2.54 -11.13
CA VAL A 180 -8.24 -2.22 -12.56
C VAL A 180 -9.41 -2.93 -13.24
N VAL A 181 -9.62 -4.23 -12.96
CA VAL A 181 -10.75 -4.98 -13.50
C VAL A 181 -12.08 -4.46 -12.97
N ILE A 182 -12.19 -4.14 -11.68
CA ILE A 182 -13.41 -3.56 -11.08
C ILE A 182 -13.78 -2.23 -11.77
N ALA A 183 -12.79 -1.36 -11.99
CA ALA A 183 -12.98 -0.09 -12.67
C ALA A 183 -13.44 -0.28 -14.13
N MET A 184 -12.78 -1.16 -14.87
CA MET A 184 -13.18 -1.51 -16.24
C MET A 184 -14.59 -2.11 -16.32
N GLN A 185 -14.93 -3.00 -15.39
CA GLN A 185 -16.24 -3.65 -15.36
C GLN A 185 -17.36 -2.66 -15.04
N THR A 186 -17.09 -1.63 -14.24
CA THR A 186 -18.06 -0.55 -14.01
C THR A 186 -18.50 0.09 -15.32
N ALA A 187 -17.56 0.51 -16.17
CA ALA A 187 -17.88 1.08 -17.48
C ALA A 187 -18.57 0.07 -18.42
N GLN A 188 -18.18 -1.21 -18.36
CA GLN A 188 -18.77 -2.28 -19.15
C GLN A 188 -20.24 -2.56 -18.75
N LEU A 189 -20.57 -2.56 -17.46
CA LEU A 189 -21.93 -2.76 -16.97
C LEU A 189 -22.88 -1.66 -17.44
N PHE A 190 -22.45 -0.40 -17.45
CA PHE A 190 -23.24 0.69 -18.02
C PHE A 190 -23.60 0.42 -19.49
N LYS A 191 -22.63 -0.04 -20.30
CA LYS A 191 -22.88 -0.37 -21.71
C LYS A 191 -23.84 -1.55 -21.86
N GLN A 192 -23.64 -2.62 -21.09
CA GLN A 192 -24.49 -3.82 -21.15
C GLN A 192 -25.94 -3.52 -20.76
N LEU A 193 -26.13 -2.71 -19.72
CA LEU A 193 -27.45 -2.26 -19.25
C LEU A 193 -28.04 -1.13 -20.09
N ARG A 194 -27.32 -0.66 -21.12
CA ARG A 194 -27.70 0.48 -21.97
C ARG A 194 -28.00 1.74 -21.16
N LEU A 195 -27.30 1.90 -20.04
CA LEU A 195 -27.36 3.09 -19.20
C LEU A 195 -26.40 4.14 -19.75
N ARG A 196 -26.85 5.38 -19.76
CA ARG A 196 -26.00 6.53 -20.08
C ARG A 196 -25.86 7.39 -18.83
N PRO A 197 -24.65 7.52 -18.26
CA PRO A 197 -24.47 8.32 -17.07
C PRO A 197 -24.65 9.81 -17.41
N LYS A 198 -25.16 10.60 -16.45
CA LYS A 198 -25.30 12.05 -16.63
C LYS A 198 -23.94 12.73 -16.75
N ARG A 199 -22.98 12.31 -15.93
CA ARG A 199 -21.57 12.73 -15.93
C ARG A 199 -20.71 11.70 -16.66
N THR A 200 -19.51 12.10 -17.06
CA THR A 200 -18.52 11.16 -17.63
C THR A 200 -18.00 10.23 -16.54
N ILE A 201 -18.02 8.92 -16.80
CA ILE A 201 -17.27 7.95 -15.98
C ILE A 201 -15.87 7.85 -16.57
N ARG A 202 -14.85 8.15 -15.78
CA ARG A 202 -13.45 8.05 -16.16
C ARG A 202 -12.83 6.85 -15.46
N VAL A 203 -12.43 5.85 -16.25
CA VAL A 203 -11.65 4.71 -15.76
C VAL A 203 -10.18 5.08 -15.83
N ILE A 204 -9.46 4.91 -14.73
CA ILE A 204 -8.02 5.14 -14.68
C ILE A 204 -7.34 3.89 -14.13
N ALA A 205 -6.34 3.40 -14.85
CA ALA A 205 -5.34 2.49 -14.31
C ALA A 205 -4.10 3.34 -14.04
N TRP A 206 -3.86 3.66 -12.77
CA TRP A 206 -2.75 4.50 -12.33
C TRP A 206 -1.42 3.81 -12.56
N MET A 207 -0.35 4.57 -12.52
CA MET A 207 0.98 4.05 -12.77
C MET A 207 1.93 4.56 -11.70
N ASN A 208 2.81 3.67 -11.23
CA ASN A 208 3.79 3.96 -10.20
C ASN A 208 3.10 4.29 -8.86
N GLU A 209 2.07 3.55 -8.47
CA GLU A 209 1.53 3.61 -7.10
C GLU A 209 2.63 3.12 -6.14
N GLU A 210 3.13 1.93 -6.42
CA GLU A 210 3.94 1.09 -5.53
C GLU A 210 5.30 1.70 -5.23
N ASN A 211 5.82 2.45 -6.22
CA ASN A 211 7.08 3.16 -6.15
C ASN A 211 6.89 4.66 -5.86
N GLY A 212 5.76 4.99 -5.26
CA GLY A 212 5.53 6.26 -4.60
C GLY A 212 4.61 7.20 -5.36
N LEU A 213 3.48 6.74 -5.90
CA LEU A 213 2.31 7.52 -6.36
C LEU A 213 2.59 8.56 -7.47
N ALA A 214 3.49 8.27 -8.41
CA ALA A 214 3.82 9.25 -9.45
C ALA A 214 2.63 9.51 -10.40
N GLY A 215 1.83 8.48 -10.69
CA GLY A 215 0.67 8.54 -11.56
C GLY A 215 -0.43 9.46 -11.05
N GLY A 216 -0.91 9.24 -9.81
CA GLY A 216 -1.91 10.11 -9.18
C GLY A 216 -1.44 11.57 -9.06
N ARG A 217 -0.18 11.81 -8.66
CA ARG A 217 0.38 13.17 -8.56
C ARG A 217 0.47 13.87 -9.91
N ALA A 218 0.93 13.18 -10.95
CA ALA A 218 1.02 13.76 -12.29
C ALA A 218 -0.36 14.16 -12.79
N TYR A 219 -1.35 13.27 -12.64
CA TYR A 219 -2.73 13.54 -13.03
C TYR A 219 -3.31 14.76 -12.30
N ALA A 220 -3.16 14.84 -10.98
CA ALA A 220 -3.67 15.97 -10.20
C ALA A 220 -3.01 17.30 -10.61
N ASN A 221 -1.70 17.29 -10.93
CA ASN A 221 -1.02 18.48 -11.43
C ASN A 221 -1.52 18.89 -12.83
N ASP A 222 -1.74 17.93 -13.72
CA ASP A 222 -2.24 18.18 -15.08
C ASP A 222 -3.68 18.72 -15.05
N HIS A 223 -4.47 18.28 -14.07
CA HIS A 223 -5.87 18.66 -13.86
C HIS A 223 -6.10 19.75 -12.79
N LYS A 224 -5.05 20.45 -12.36
CA LYS A 224 -5.20 21.49 -11.31
C LYS A 224 -6.12 22.65 -11.71
N ASN A 225 -6.23 22.94 -13.01
CA ASN A 225 -7.04 24.05 -13.52
C ASN A 225 -8.48 23.66 -13.82
N ASP A 226 -8.82 22.37 -13.84
CA ASP A 226 -10.16 21.84 -14.07
C ASP A 226 -10.62 20.91 -12.93
N MET A 227 -10.00 21.02 -11.76
CA MET A 227 -10.35 20.23 -10.57
C MET A 227 -11.83 20.38 -10.19
N ALA A 228 -12.43 21.56 -10.43
CA ALA A 228 -13.86 21.79 -10.20
C ALA A 228 -14.79 20.89 -11.04
N ASN A 229 -14.29 20.29 -12.12
CA ASN A 229 -15.02 19.32 -12.93
C ASN A 229 -14.91 17.87 -12.39
N HIS A 230 -14.05 17.62 -11.40
CA HIS A 230 -13.92 16.32 -10.75
C HIS A 230 -14.98 16.20 -9.66
N PHE A 231 -16.04 15.44 -9.94
CA PHE A 231 -17.20 15.34 -9.06
C PHE A 231 -16.96 14.37 -7.89
N ALA A 232 -16.26 13.26 -8.15
CA ALA A 232 -15.89 12.24 -7.19
C ALA A 232 -14.78 11.35 -7.75
N ALA A 233 -14.03 10.68 -6.90
CA ALA A 233 -13.06 9.65 -7.29
C ALA A 233 -13.20 8.39 -6.42
N ILE A 234 -13.16 7.21 -7.04
CA ILE A 234 -13.24 5.92 -6.36
C ILE A 234 -11.99 5.12 -6.71
N GLU A 235 -11.28 4.64 -5.70
CA GLU A 235 -10.14 3.74 -5.85
C GLU A 235 -10.42 2.40 -5.18
N SER A 236 -10.10 1.30 -5.86
CA SER A 236 -10.27 -0.05 -5.33
C SER A 236 -8.93 -0.76 -5.28
N ASP A 237 -8.16 -0.52 -4.22
CA ASP A 237 -6.77 -0.99 -4.09
C ASP A 237 -6.55 -1.83 -2.82
N LEU A 238 -7.48 -2.74 -2.54
CA LEU A 238 -7.43 -3.59 -1.34
C LEU A 238 -7.79 -5.05 -1.66
N GLY A 239 -7.51 -5.49 -2.89
CA GLY A 239 -7.74 -6.86 -3.34
C GLY A 239 -9.03 -7.09 -4.13
N ALA A 240 -9.57 -8.30 -3.97
CA ALA A 240 -10.83 -8.74 -4.59
C ALA A 240 -11.82 -9.32 -3.58
N GLY A 241 -11.67 -8.96 -2.29
CA GLY A 241 -12.54 -9.41 -1.22
C GLY A 241 -14.00 -8.97 -1.43
N HIS A 242 -14.93 -9.65 -0.77
CA HIS A 242 -16.33 -9.25 -0.83
C HIS A 242 -16.49 -7.84 -0.24
N PRO A 243 -17.07 -6.86 -0.97
CA PRO A 243 -17.21 -5.52 -0.43
C PRO A 243 -18.24 -5.49 0.69
N LEU A 244 -17.87 -4.90 1.84
CA LEU A 244 -18.77 -4.62 2.97
C LEU A 244 -19.45 -3.26 2.84
N GLY A 245 -18.98 -2.42 1.91
CA GLY A 245 -19.56 -1.12 1.60
C GLY A 245 -18.49 -0.12 1.17
N PHE A 246 -18.58 1.14 1.59
CA PHE A 246 -17.67 2.21 1.17
C PHE A 246 -17.15 3.07 2.32
N GLU A 247 -15.86 3.39 2.25
CA GLU A 247 -15.28 4.52 2.96
C GLU A 247 -15.40 5.77 2.10
N ALA A 248 -15.49 6.92 2.75
CA ALA A 248 -15.52 8.22 2.09
C ALA A 248 -14.62 9.23 2.80
N GLU A 249 -13.88 10.01 2.01
CA GLU A 249 -13.20 11.22 2.44
C GLU A 249 -14.01 12.43 2.00
N GLY A 250 -14.18 13.40 2.89
CA GLY A 250 -14.83 14.67 2.58
C GLY A 250 -15.79 15.12 3.67
N LYS A 251 -16.78 15.91 3.28
CA LYS A 251 -17.70 16.52 4.25
C LYS A 251 -18.73 15.50 4.78
N PRO A 252 -19.19 15.64 6.04
CA PRO A 252 -20.10 14.67 6.65
C PRO A 252 -21.42 14.43 5.91
N GLU A 253 -21.88 15.40 5.11
CA GLU A 253 -23.10 15.29 4.31
C GLU A 253 -23.03 14.16 3.26
N ILE A 254 -21.83 13.68 2.93
CA ILE A 254 -21.62 12.52 2.05
C ILE A 254 -22.33 11.28 2.61
N LEU A 255 -22.32 11.05 3.92
CA LEU A 255 -22.99 9.87 4.50
C LEU A 255 -24.50 9.90 4.23
N THR A 256 -25.13 11.07 4.30
CA THR A 256 -26.54 11.24 3.95
C THR A 256 -26.79 10.95 2.47
N LEU A 257 -25.87 11.35 1.59
CA LEU A 257 -25.94 11.06 0.16
C LEU A 257 -25.82 9.56 -0.13
N LEU A 258 -24.96 8.86 0.63
CA LEU A 258 -24.74 7.42 0.49
C LEU A 258 -25.86 6.58 1.12
N GLN A 259 -26.65 7.11 2.05
CA GLN A 259 -27.65 6.35 2.80
C GLN A 259 -28.61 5.52 1.92
N PRO A 260 -29.18 6.04 0.81
CA PRO A 260 -30.02 5.22 -0.07
C PRO A 260 -29.24 4.08 -0.75
N LEU A 261 -27.98 4.32 -1.10
CA LEU A 261 -27.10 3.30 -1.67
C LEU A 261 -26.80 2.20 -0.64
N SER A 262 -26.48 2.57 0.60
CA SER A 262 -26.25 1.62 1.70
C SER A 262 -27.44 0.68 1.90
N VAL A 263 -28.67 1.19 1.82
CA VAL A 263 -29.90 0.37 1.94
C VAL A 263 -30.01 -0.64 0.79
N ILE A 264 -29.70 -0.24 -0.44
CA ILE A 264 -29.73 -1.14 -1.61
C ILE A 264 -28.66 -2.23 -1.46
N LEU A 265 -27.44 -1.82 -1.12
CA LEU A 265 -26.27 -2.70 -1.00
C LEU A 265 -26.33 -3.62 0.22
N GLN A 266 -27.10 -3.27 1.26
CA GLN A 266 -27.28 -4.11 2.44
C GLN A 266 -27.82 -5.51 2.10
N SER A 267 -28.64 -5.64 1.06
CA SER A 267 -29.13 -6.95 0.58
C SER A 267 -28.02 -7.88 0.08
N GLN A 268 -26.87 -7.31 -0.28
CA GLN A 268 -25.67 -8.02 -0.70
C GLN A 268 -24.60 -8.08 0.39
N GLY A 269 -24.89 -7.65 1.63
CA GLY A 269 -23.89 -7.56 2.69
C GLY A 269 -22.99 -6.31 2.64
N ALA A 270 -23.22 -5.41 1.68
CA ALA A 270 -22.34 -4.28 1.37
C ALA A 270 -22.87 -2.91 1.88
N GLY A 271 -23.60 -2.89 3.00
CA GLY A 271 -24.31 -1.70 3.48
C GLY A 271 -23.51 -0.76 4.39
N VAL A 272 -22.24 -1.04 4.67
CA VAL A 272 -21.43 -0.23 5.59
C VAL A 272 -20.97 1.06 4.89
N THR A 273 -21.15 2.20 5.54
CA THR A 273 -20.57 3.46 5.09
C THR A 273 -19.95 4.21 6.25
N ARG A 274 -18.71 4.70 6.08
CA ARG A 274 -18.01 5.49 7.11
C ARG A 274 -17.15 6.59 6.49
N LEU A 275 -16.89 7.62 7.29
CA LEU A 275 -15.90 8.64 6.96
C LEU A 275 -14.53 8.21 7.46
N VAL A 276 -13.51 8.52 6.65
CA VAL A 276 -12.09 8.29 6.96
C VAL A 276 -11.29 9.53 6.57
N GLU A 277 -10.04 9.60 7.02
CA GLU A 277 -9.14 10.70 6.69
C GLU A 277 -8.60 10.63 5.25
N GLU A 278 -8.49 9.42 4.71
CA GLU A 278 -7.98 9.15 3.35
C GLU A 278 -8.58 7.80 2.88
N THR A 279 -8.84 7.65 1.59
CA THR A 279 -9.45 6.41 1.03
C THR A 279 -8.50 5.60 0.15
N GLY A 280 -7.85 6.21 -0.84
CA GLY A 280 -6.93 5.54 -1.77
C GLY A 280 -5.74 6.40 -2.13
N SER A 281 -4.58 5.78 -2.30
CA SER A 281 -3.30 6.45 -2.43
C SER A 281 -3.18 7.33 -3.69
N ASP A 282 -3.67 6.87 -4.85
CA ASP A 282 -3.55 7.62 -6.10
C ASP A 282 -4.61 8.70 -6.24
N VAL A 283 -5.75 8.56 -5.54
CA VAL A 283 -6.79 9.59 -5.48
C VAL A 283 -6.56 10.60 -4.35
N ALA A 284 -5.65 10.34 -3.41
CA ALA A 284 -5.34 11.26 -2.30
C ALA A 284 -4.99 12.69 -2.75
N PRO A 285 -4.23 12.93 -3.85
CA PRO A 285 -4.01 14.29 -4.35
C PRO A 285 -5.30 15.03 -4.78
N LEU A 286 -6.34 14.29 -5.21
CA LEU A 286 -7.66 14.86 -5.53
C LEU A 286 -8.44 15.17 -4.26
N GLY A 287 -8.38 14.27 -3.26
CA GLY A 287 -8.94 14.48 -1.92
C GLY A 287 -8.40 15.76 -1.27
N ALA A 288 -7.08 15.92 -1.28
CA ALA A 288 -6.39 17.13 -0.82
C ALA A 288 -6.82 18.42 -1.57
N ALA A 289 -7.29 18.29 -2.82
CA ALA A 289 -7.82 19.40 -3.61
C ALA A 289 -9.33 19.64 -3.40
N GLY A 290 -9.97 18.87 -2.51
CA GLY A 290 -11.37 19.01 -2.11
C GLY A 290 -12.36 18.16 -2.92
N VAL A 291 -11.88 17.24 -3.76
CA VAL A 291 -12.74 16.26 -4.47
C VAL A 291 -13.11 15.15 -3.50
N PRO A 292 -14.40 14.82 -3.29
CA PRO A 292 -14.77 13.66 -2.50
C PRO A 292 -14.17 12.36 -3.05
N THR A 293 -13.48 11.60 -2.21
CA THR A 293 -12.87 10.32 -2.58
C THR A 293 -13.57 9.17 -1.84
N PHE A 294 -13.53 7.97 -2.43
CA PHE A 294 -14.17 6.78 -1.91
C PHE A 294 -13.30 5.56 -2.14
N ALA A 295 -13.38 4.58 -1.24
CA ALA A 295 -12.79 3.26 -1.43
C ALA A 295 -13.79 2.18 -0.99
N PRO A 296 -13.90 1.04 -1.69
CA PRO A 296 -14.69 -0.08 -1.21
C PRO A 296 -14.03 -0.66 0.04
N ILE A 297 -14.82 -0.92 1.07
CA ILE A 297 -14.37 -1.68 2.24
C ILE A 297 -14.33 -3.14 1.81
N GLN A 298 -13.16 -3.69 1.52
CA GLN A 298 -13.05 -5.10 1.15
C GLN A 298 -12.97 -6.00 2.38
N ASP A 299 -13.72 -7.10 2.37
CA ASP A 299 -13.62 -8.13 3.40
C ASP A 299 -12.39 -9.00 3.14
N ALA A 300 -11.36 -8.80 3.96
CA ALA A 300 -10.12 -9.56 3.92
C ALA A 300 -10.12 -10.80 4.83
N ARG A 301 -11.25 -11.13 5.47
CA ARG A 301 -11.38 -12.35 6.29
C ARG A 301 -11.58 -13.55 5.35
N THR A 302 -10.49 -14.17 4.92
CA THR A 302 -10.51 -15.42 4.12
C THR A 302 -9.93 -16.59 4.90
#